data_AF-A0A955QQK0-F1
#
_entry.id   AF-A0A955QQK0-F1
#
_cell.length_a   1.000
_cell.length_b   1.000
_cell.length_c   1.000
_cell.angle_alpha   90.00
_cell.angle_beta   90.00
_cell.angle_gamma   90.00
#
_symmetry.space_group_name_H-M   'P 1'
#
loop_
_entity.id
_entity.type
_entity.pdbx_description
1 polymer ?
#
loop_
_entity_poly.entity_id
_entity_poly.type
_entity_poly.pdbx_seq_one_letter_code
_entity_poly.pdbx_strand_id
1 'polypeptide(L)' 'RMPVILPELAYASWLNPSLHNTMYLSGLLEPYPADEMETYPVSPTVNNPRNDSPQCLRPLEA' A
#
# COMPACT_ATOMS: atom_id res chain seq x y z
N ARG A 1 1.29 11.88 0.43
CA ARG A 1 0.11 11.26 1.09
C ARG A 1 0.36 9.76 1.05
N MET A 2 0.16 9.03 2.15
CA MET A 2 0.36 7.58 2.19
C MET A 2 -0.98 6.86 1.98
N PRO A 3 -0.98 5.69 1.31
CA PRO A 3 -2.16 4.84 1.29
C PRO A 3 -2.46 4.30 2.70
N VAL A 4 -3.72 3.96 2.95
CA VAL A 4 -4.10 3.15 4.12
C VAL A 4 -3.75 1.71 3.79
N ILE A 5 -2.83 1.12 4.54
CA ILE A 5 -2.47 -0.30 4.44
C ILE A 5 -3.15 -1.02 5.60
N LEU A 6 -3.96 -2.02 5.29
CA LEU A 6 -4.72 -2.76 6.30
C LEU A 6 -3.91 -3.96 6.81
N PRO A 7 -3.98 -4.28 8.10
CA PRO A 7 -3.47 -5.56 8.59
C PRO A 7 -4.32 -6.70 8.02
N GLU A 8 -3.71 -7.88 7.80
CA GLU A 8 -4.39 -9.03 7.19
C GLU A 8 -5.67 -9.44 7.94
N LEU A 9 -5.67 -9.33 9.27
CA LEU A 9 -6.81 -9.63 10.13
C LEU A 9 -8.04 -8.73 9.83
N ALA A 10 -7.83 -7.54 9.27
CA ALA A 10 -8.91 -6.62 8.94
C ALA A 10 -9.50 -6.83 7.54
N TYR A 11 -8.88 -7.65 6.68
CA TYR A 11 -9.32 -7.85 5.28
C TYR A 11 -10.76 -8.36 5.21
N ALA A 12 -11.10 -9.35 6.04
CA ALA A 12 -12.44 -9.93 6.05
C ALA A 12 -13.50 -8.91 6.43
N SER A 13 -13.21 -8.04 7.40
CA SER A 13 -14.12 -6.95 7.77
C SER A 13 -14.23 -5.91 6.66
N TRP A 14 -13.10 -5.51 6.07
CA TRP A 14 -13.06 -4.50 5.01
C TRP A 14 -13.85 -4.91 3.76
N LEU A 15 -13.78 -6.19 3.39
CA LEU A 15 -14.46 -6.74 2.21
C LEU A 15 -15.90 -7.18 2.48
N ASN A 16 -16.40 -7.09 3.73
CA ASN A 16 -17.74 -7.53 4.08
C ASN A 16 -18.80 -6.48 3.69
N PRO A 17 -19.65 -6.72 2.66
CA PRO A 17 -20.65 -5.76 2.22
C PRO A 17 -21.79 -5.55 3.23
N SER A 18 -21.96 -6.46 4.18
CA SER A 18 -22.98 -6.36 5.24
C SER A 18 -22.46 -5.63 6.48
N LEU A 19 -21.17 -5.29 6.54
CA LEU A 19 -20.60 -4.53 7.65
C LEU A 19 -20.81 -3.03 7.44
N HIS A 20 -21.83 -2.48 8.09
CA HIS A 20 -22.17 -1.05 7.98
C HIS A 20 -21.70 -0.20 9.17
N ASN A 21 -20.90 -0.76 10.07
CA ASN A 21 -20.38 -0.03 11.24
C ASN A 21 -19.27 0.95 10.80
N THR A 22 -19.66 2.19 10.52
CA THR A 22 -18.76 3.24 10.04
C THR A 22 -17.70 3.65 11.06
N MET A 23 -18.02 3.59 12.37
CA MET A 23 -17.06 3.90 13.43
C MET A 23 -15.91 2.90 13.44
N TYR A 24 -16.23 1.60 13.37
CA TYR A 24 -15.22 0.55 13.27
C TYR A 24 -14.38 0.69 11.99
N LEU A 25 -15.04 0.88 10.83
CA LEU A 25 -14.34 1.02 9.54
C LEU A 25 -13.43 2.25 9.49
N SER A 26 -13.83 3.36 10.10
CA SER A 26 -13.02 4.58 10.19
C SER A 26 -11.77 4.37 11.04
N GLY A 27 -11.85 3.53 12.08
CA GLY A 27 -10.69 3.14 12.90
C GLY A 27 -9.66 2.29 12.16
N LEU A 28 -9.99 1.75 10.98
CA LEU A 28 -9.01 1.07 10.11
C LEU A 28 -8.23 2.04 9.23
N LEU A 29 -8.67 3.31 9.12
CA LEU A 29 -8.09 4.32 8.22
C LEU A 29 -6.91 5.07 8.87
N GLU A 30 -5.99 4.32 9.44
CA GLU A 30 -4.81 4.86 10.12
C GLU A 30 -3.55 4.71 9.24
N PRO A 31 -2.55 5.61 9.38
CA PRO A 31 -1.26 5.43 8.72
C PRO A 31 -0.59 4.13 9.18
N TYR A 32 -0.05 3.37 8.23
CA TYR A 32 0.71 2.16 8.55
C TYR A 32 2.02 2.51 9.27
N PRO A 33 2.48 1.71 10.26
CA PRO A 33 3.74 1.94 10.95
C PRO A 33 4.91 2.02 9.98
N ALA A 34 5.60 3.16 9.96
CA ALA A 34 6.71 3.39 9.03
C ALA A 34 7.90 2.45 9.28
N ASP A 35 8.08 2.00 10.53
CA ASP A 35 9.15 1.07 10.92
C ASP A 35 8.94 -0.35 10.38
N GLU A 36 7.71 -0.67 9.95
CA GLU A 36 7.36 -1.92 9.26
C GLU A 36 7.46 -1.78 7.73
N MET A 37 7.93 -0.64 7.22
CA MET A 37 8.05 -0.35 5.80
C MET A 37 9.52 -0.16 5.40
N GLU A 38 9.85 -0.58 4.18
CA GLU A 38 11.14 -0.31 3.54
C GLU A 38 10.92 0.46 2.24
N THR A 39 11.84 1.38 1.92
CA THR A 39 11.81 2.12 0.65
C THR A 39 13.21 2.18 0.05
N TYR A 40 13.30 2.09 -1.28
CA TYR A 40 14.55 2.21 -2.01
C TYR A 40 14.34 2.98 -3.32
N PRO A 41 15.37 3.69 -3.82
CA PRO A 41 15.26 4.43 -5.08
C PRO A 41 15.22 3.47 -6.28
N VAL A 42 14.42 3.82 -7.29
CA VAL A 42 14.29 3.06 -8.55
C VAL A 42 14.49 3.98 -9.75
N SER A 43 14.70 3.37 -10.93
CA SER A 43 14.85 4.11 -12.19
C SER A 43 13.59 4.92 -12.54
N PRO A 44 13.72 6.14 -13.10
CA PRO A 44 12.61 6.90 -13.69
C PRO A 44 11.86 6.18 -14.82
N THR A 45 12.36 5.03 -15.31
CA THR A 45 11.68 4.15 -16.26
C THR A 45 10.23 3.85 -15.85
N VAL A 46 9.96 3.73 -14.54
CA VAL A 46 8.60 3.48 -13.99
C VAL A 46 7.61 4.62 -14.27
N ASN A 47 8.08 5.84 -14.56
CA ASN A 47 7.22 6.99 -14.80
C ASN A 47 6.43 6.90 -16.11
N ASN A 48 6.86 6.06 -17.06
CA ASN A 48 6.13 5.79 -18.28
C ASN A 48 5.30 4.50 -18.13
N PRO A 49 3.96 4.58 -18.11
CA PRO A 49 3.09 3.42 -17.86
C PRO A 49 3.13 2.36 -18.96
N ARG A 50 3.77 2.63 -20.11
CA ARG A 50 4.01 1.62 -21.16
C ARG A 50 5.13 0.64 -20.78
N ASN A 51 5.92 0.94 -19.76
CA ASN A 51 6.99 0.08 -19.28
C ASN A 51 6.43 -0.85 -18.20
N ASP A 52 6.09 -2.07 -18.58
CA ASP A 52 5.66 -3.14 -17.66
C ASP A 52 6.72 -4.24 -17.64
N SER A 53 7.73 -4.04 -16.81
CA SER A 53 8.87 -4.96 -16.72
C SER A 53 9.53 -4.92 -15.34
N PRO A 54 10.28 -5.98 -14.95
CA PRO A 54 10.93 -6.07 -13.64
C PRO A 54 11.90 -4.91 -13.33
N GLN A 55 12.40 -4.24 -14.37
CA GLN A 55 13.30 -3.09 -14.24
C GLN A 55 12.62 -1.89 -13.53
N CYS A 56 11.29 -1.80 -13.52
CA CYS A 56 10.57 -0.72 -12.85
C CYS A 56 10.66 -0.77 -11.32
N LEU A 57 10.93 -1.96 -10.76
CA LEU A 57 11.04 -2.18 -9.30
C LEU A 57 12.46 -2.51 -8.86
N ARG A 58 13.43 -2.55 -9.80
CA ARG A 58 14.82 -2.86 -9.47
C ARG A 58 15.45 -1.68 -8.71
N PRO A 59 16.08 -1.92 -7.54
CA PRO A 59 16.81 -0.87 -6.83
C PRO A 59 17.91 -0.26 -7.70
N LEU A 60 18.13 1.05 -7.57
CA LEU A 60 19.34 1.68 -8.10
C LEU A 60 20.54 1.27 -7.24
N GLU A 61 21.61 0.80 -7.88
CA GLU A 61 22.91 0.65 -7.20
C GLU A 61 23.43 2.04 -6.81
N ALA A 62 24.04 2.13 -5.63
CA ALA A 62 24.55 3.38 -5.06
C ALA A 62 25.80 3.90 -5.77
#